data_AF-A0A559IVJ2-F1
#
_entry.id   AF-A0A559IVJ2-F1
#
_cell.length_a   1.000
_cell.length_b   1.000
_cell.length_c   1.000
_cell.angle_alpha   90.00
_cell.angle_beta   90.00
_cell.angle_gamma   90.00
#
_symmetry.space_group_name_H-M   'P 1'
#
loop_
_entity.id
_entity.type
_entity.pdbx_description
1 polymer ?
#
loop_
_entity_poly.entity_id
_entity_poly.type
_entity_poly.pdbx_seq_one_letter_code
_entity_poly.pdbx_strand_id
1 'polypeptide(L)'
;MRKLALLFPGQGSQYVGMGKELLERSATARSVFAEANEVLGFDLQQIIAAGSAEELTRTEYAQPALLTVSVAAYRVYMEEIGVVPAYAAGHSLGEFSALTCAGVISYPDALRLVRRRGQLMQEAAAEEAGAMCAVIGSSRERIEAVCVQASNSDERMVVVSNYNSSEQLVISGHRLAVEEAARTLESDGARISFLKVSAPFHSPLMHSAAAKFREELAACTYGSFEWPVVANVTGKPYESPAQITSLLTQQLTAPVRWDQTMQELCDGGVSIAVELGAKRVLTQFMKSDAKSIVCYPYEKAAELDLLRQELAPEQLEQARRLAANNVVTRCLAAAVCTKNRNWDLEEYEQGFVAPYKQVQRLQEQLDETGAPPTEAQMREALELLKQMFITKRVPEQEQRERLVDILKQTGTTSLFSSMLADSEHLHALEPC
;
A
#
# COMPACT_ATOMS: atom_id res chain seq x y z
N MET A 1 -5.63 -2.12 24.18
CA MET A 1 -5.57 -3.00 22.99
C MET A 1 -4.24 -2.81 22.29
N ARG A 2 -3.65 -3.88 21.75
CA ARG A 2 -2.40 -3.79 20.95
C ARG A 2 -2.72 -3.08 19.63
N LYS A 3 -2.02 -2.00 19.31
CA LYS A 3 -2.18 -1.31 18.01
C LYS A 3 -1.37 -2.02 16.94
N LEU A 4 -1.97 -2.19 15.77
CA LEU A 4 -1.38 -2.82 14.60
C LEU A 4 -1.07 -1.77 13.53
N ALA A 5 0.06 -1.92 12.84
CA ALA A 5 0.40 -1.14 11.66
C ALA A 5 0.55 -2.01 10.41
N LEU A 6 0.17 -1.47 9.24
CA LEU A 6 0.47 -2.09 7.95
C LEU A 6 1.71 -1.44 7.35
N LEU A 7 2.67 -2.27 6.93
CA LEU A 7 3.92 -1.84 6.33
C LEU A 7 4.00 -2.32 4.88
N PHE A 8 4.44 -1.44 3.98
CA PHE A 8 4.49 -1.74 2.55
C PHE A 8 5.91 -1.58 2.01
N PRO A 9 6.54 -2.64 1.46
CA PRO A 9 7.91 -2.59 0.99
C PRO A 9 8.03 -1.77 -0.31
N GLY A 10 9.23 -1.21 -0.51
CA GLY A 10 9.60 -0.45 -1.70
C GLY A 10 10.47 -1.23 -2.68
N GLN A 11 11.05 -0.50 -3.64
CA GLN A 11 11.95 -1.05 -4.64
C GLN A 11 13.18 -1.74 -4.01
N GLY A 12 13.61 -2.86 -4.61
CA GLY A 12 14.60 -3.80 -4.07
C GLY A 12 13.97 -5.07 -3.49
N SER A 13 12.69 -5.01 -3.12
CA SER A 13 11.95 -6.17 -2.62
C SER A 13 11.44 -7.09 -3.75
N GLN A 14 11.33 -6.61 -4.98
CA GLN A 14 10.81 -7.39 -6.11
C GLN A 14 11.65 -8.64 -6.40
N TYR A 15 10.98 -9.69 -6.88
CA TYR A 15 11.58 -10.89 -7.43
C TYR A 15 10.60 -11.56 -8.39
N VAL A 16 11.12 -12.29 -9.39
CA VAL A 16 10.28 -13.01 -10.35
C VAL A 16 9.47 -14.09 -9.61
N GLY A 17 8.16 -14.12 -9.83
CA GLY A 17 7.22 -15.01 -9.17
C GLY A 17 6.65 -14.49 -7.84
N MET A 18 6.96 -13.25 -7.43
CA MET A 18 6.33 -12.64 -6.25
C MET A 18 4.80 -12.61 -6.39
N GLY A 19 4.08 -12.80 -5.28
CA GLY A 19 2.61 -12.84 -5.27
C GLY A 19 1.97 -14.07 -5.92
N LYS A 20 2.75 -15.05 -6.41
CA LYS A 20 2.22 -16.28 -7.02
C LYS A 20 1.26 -17.03 -6.09
N GLU A 21 1.62 -17.21 -4.83
CA GLU A 21 0.78 -17.94 -3.88
C GLU A 21 -0.54 -17.22 -3.58
N LEU A 22 -0.52 -15.87 -3.55
CA LEU A 22 -1.74 -15.06 -3.44
C LEU A 22 -2.66 -15.28 -4.64
N LEU A 23 -2.11 -15.28 -5.86
CA LEU A 23 -2.86 -15.54 -7.09
C LEU A 23 -3.46 -16.96 -7.13
N GLU A 24 -2.73 -17.96 -6.64
CA GLU A 24 -3.19 -19.34 -6.58
C GLU A 24 -4.38 -19.50 -5.62
N ARG A 25 -4.32 -18.87 -4.44
CA ARG A 25 -5.32 -19.09 -3.38
C ARG A 25 -6.45 -18.08 -3.31
N SER A 26 -6.33 -16.88 -3.87
CA SER A 26 -7.33 -15.82 -3.74
C SER A 26 -7.85 -15.29 -5.08
N ALA A 27 -9.19 -15.28 -5.22
CA ALA A 27 -9.87 -14.62 -6.34
C ALA A 27 -9.66 -13.10 -6.33
N THR A 28 -9.56 -12.51 -5.15
CA THR A 28 -9.34 -11.08 -4.95
C THR A 28 -7.96 -10.67 -5.41
N ALA A 29 -6.93 -11.47 -5.12
CA ALA A 29 -5.61 -11.25 -5.70
C ALA A 29 -5.65 -11.30 -7.23
N ARG A 30 -6.33 -12.30 -7.83
CA ARG A 30 -6.48 -12.37 -9.30
C ARG A 30 -7.16 -11.14 -9.89
N SER A 31 -8.20 -10.63 -9.23
CA SER A 31 -8.88 -9.40 -9.65
C SER A 31 -7.99 -8.16 -9.60
N VAL A 32 -7.14 -8.03 -8.57
CA VAL A 32 -6.18 -6.90 -8.44
C VAL A 32 -5.15 -6.89 -9.57
N PHE A 33 -4.64 -8.06 -9.95
CA PHE A 33 -3.69 -8.18 -11.06
C PHE A 33 -4.36 -7.92 -12.41
N ALA A 34 -5.58 -8.43 -12.61
CA ALA A 34 -6.35 -8.15 -13.82
C ALA A 34 -6.63 -6.64 -13.99
N GLU A 35 -7.02 -5.97 -12.91
CA GLU A 35 -7.23 -4.52 -12.87
C GLU A 35 -5.93 -3.75 -13.20
N ALA A 36 -4.77 -4.23 -12.71
CA ALA A 36 -3.48 -3.63 -13.06
C ALA A 36 -3.18 -3.72 -14.56
N ASN A 37 -3.40 -4.89 -15.16
CA ASN A 37 -3.19 -5.10 -16.58
C ASN A 37 -4.11 -4.19 -17.42
N GLU A 38 -5.38 -4.07 -17.03
CA GLU A 38 -6.36 -3.20 -17.69
C GLU A 38 -5.93 -1.73 -17.64
N VAL A 39 -5.57 -1.23 -16.45
CA VAL A 39 -5.22 0.18 -16.24
C VAL A 39 -3.92 0.57 -16.95
N LEU A 40 -2.93 -0.32 -16.93
CA LEU A 40 -1.62 -0.05 -17.52
C LEU A 40 -1.55 -0.34 -19.02
N GLY A 41 -2.49 -1.12 -19.55
CA GLY A 41 -2.55 -1.48 -20.98
C GLY A 41 -1.51 -2.51 -21.42
N PHE A 42 -0.89 -3.24 -20.49
CA PHE A 42 0.05 -4.33 -20.77
C PHE A 42 -0.02 -5.42 -19.69
N ASP A 43 0.53 -6.60 -19.99
CA ASP A 43 0.50 -7.74 -19.07
C ASP A 43 1.60 -7.65 -17.98
N LEU A 44 1.34 -6.84 -16.96
CA LEU A 44 2.19 -6.72 -15.78
C LEU A 44 2.30 -8.06 -15.03
N GLN A 45 1.21 -8.82 -14.98
CA GLN A 45 1.21 -10.15 -14.34
C GLN A 45 2.24 -11.08 -14.99
N GLN A 46 2.35 -11.11 -16.32
CA GLN A 46 3.34 -11.91 -17.02
C GLN A 46 4.78 -11.47 -16.71
N ILE A 47 5.04 -10.15 -16.63
CA ILE A 47 6.35 -9.62 -16.23
C ILE A 47 6.71 -10.08 -14.81
N ILE A 48 5.74 -10.04 -13.88
CA ILE A 48 5.94 -10.48 -12.50
C ILE A 48 6.20 -11.99 -12.45
N ALA A 49 5.40 -12.79 -13.15
CA ALA A 49 5.40 -14.24 -13.03
C ALA A 49 6.60 -14.90 -13.74
N ALA A 50 6.99 -14.38 -14.91
CA ALA A 50 7.91 -15.06 -15.82
C ALA A 50 8.80 -14.11 -16.64
N GLY A 51 8.78 -12.80 -16.37
CA GLY A 51 9.74 -11.86 -16.94
C GLY A 51 11.17 -12.11 -16.45
N SER A 52 12.15 -11.46 -17.07
CA SER A 52 13.53 -11.50 -16.54
C SER A 52 13.66 -10.63 -15.28
N ALA A 53 14.63 -10.95 -14.44
CA ALA A 53 14.91 -10.13 -13.25
C ALA A 53 15.33 -8.71 -13.65
N GLU A 54 16.04 -8.56 -14.77
CA GLU A 54 16.45 -7.28 -15.35
C GLU A 54 15.24 -6.46 -15.80
N GLU A 55 14.29 -7.08 -16.51
CA GLU A 55 13.07 -6.43 -16.96
C GLU A 55 12.22 -5.96 -15.78
N LEU A 56 11.95 -6.85 -14.82
CA LEU A 56 11.18 -6.53 -13.62
C LEU A 56 11.86 -5.45 -12.76
N THR A 57 13.20 -5.35 -12.80
CA THR A 57 13.96 -4.34 -12.03
C THR A 57 13.99 -2.97 -12.68
N ARG A 58 13.61 -2.84 -13.97
CA ARG A 58 13.40 -1.51 -14.57
C ARG A 58 12.33 -0.79 -13.74
N THR A 59 12.68 0.38 -13.23
CA THR A 59 11.90 1.14 -12.24
C THR A 59 10.46 1.39 -12.71
N GLU A 60 10.25 1.64 -14.00
CA GLU A 60 8.91 1.76 -14.56
C GLU A 60 8.04 0.50 -14.42
N TYR A 61 8.60 -0.71 -14.40
CA TYR A 61 7.86 -1.97 -14.13
C TYR A 61 7.88 -2.35 -12.66
N ALA A 62 9.02 -2.16 -11.98
CA ALA A 62 9.18 -2.51 -10.57
C ALA A 62 8.16 -1.80 -9.67
N GLN A 63 7.95 -0.50 -9.89
CA GLN A 63 7.05 0.29 -9.05
C GLN A 63 5.58 -0.17 -9.14
N PRO A 64 4.94 -0.25 -10.33
CA PRO A 64 3.60 -0.79 -10.42
C PRO A 64 3.52 -2.27 -10.01
N ALA A 65 4.54 -3.08 -10.28
CA ALA A 65 4.56 -4.47 -9.85
C ALA A 65 4.49 -4.63 -8.32
N LEU A 66 5.28 -3.83 -7.60
CA LEU A 66 5.30 -3.84 -6.13
C LEU A 66 4.00 -3.29 -5.54
N LEU A 67 3.44 -2.24 -6.14
CA LEU A 67 2.13 -1.72 -5.76
C LEU A 67 1.05 -2.79 -5.93
N THR A 68 0.99 -3.47 -7.08
CA THR A 68 0.02 -4.54 -7.37
C THR A 68 0.09 -5.66 -6.35
N VAL A 69 1.29 -6.16 -6.05
CA VAL A 69 1.48 -7.24 -5.05
C VAL A 69 1.08 -6.77 -3.65
N SER A 70 1.45 -5.55 -3.27
CA SER A 70 1.11 -4.95 -1.97
C SER A 70 -0.40 -4.78 -1.79
N VAL A 71 -1.09 -4.26 -2.81
CA VAL A 71 -2.55 -4.07 -2.80
C VAL A 71 -3.27 -5.41 -2.84
N ALA A 72 -2.76 -6.41 -3.57
CA ALA A 72 -3.30 -7.76 -3.54
C ALA A 72 -3.17 -8.39 -2.15
N ALA A 73 -1.98 -8.30 -1.54
CA ALA A 73 -1.74 -8.77 -0.18
C ALA A 73 -2.67 -8.07 0.82
N TYR A 74 -2.83 -6.74 0.71
CA TYR A 74 -3.74 -5.96 1.54
C TYR A 74 -5.20 -6.39 1.40
N ARG A 75 -5.73 -6.48 0.18
CA ARG A 75 -7.14 -6.87 -0.02
C ARG A 75 -7.40 -8.29 0.50
N VAL A 76 -6.46 -9.22 0.31
CA VAL A 76 -6.54 -10.58 0.87
C VAL A 76 -6.45 -10.56 2.40
N TYR A 77 -5.55 -9.75 2.97
CA TYR A 77 -5.46 -9.55 4.42
C TYR A 77 -6.78 -9.04 4.99
N MET A 78 -7.43 -8.08 4.34
CA MET A 78 -8.73 -7.58 4.79
C MET A 78 -9.84 -8.65 4.71
N GLU A 79 -9.79 -9.55 3.74
CA GLU A 79 -10.74 -10.67 3.62
C GLU A 79 -10.50 -11.78 4.66
N GLU A 80 -9.24 -12.11 4.93
CA GLU A 80 -8.87 -13.26 5.76
C GLU A 80 -8.67 -12.92 7.24
N ILE A 81 -8.30 -11.66 7.53
CA ILE A 81 -7.96 -11.15 8.86
C ILE A 81 -8.82 -9.94 9.23
N GLY A 82 -8.97 -8.95 8.35
CA GLY A 82 -9.91 -7.84 8.53
C GLY A 82 -9.64 -6.90 9.71
N VAL A 83 -8.47 -6.98 10.36
CA VAL A 83 -8.09 -6.06 11.43
C VAL A 83 -7.70 -4.71 10.82
N VAL A 84 -8.49 -3.68 11.12
CA VAL A 84 -8.21 -2.31 10.69
C VAL A 84 -6.96 -1.79 11.39
N PRO A 85 -5.97 -1.25 10.66
CA PRO A 85 -4.75 -0.77 11.29
C PRO A 85 -4.93 0.57 11.98
N ALA A 86 -4.13 0.81 13.02
CA ALA A 86 -4.01 2.12 13.64
C ALA A 86 -3.11 3.06 12.83
N TYR A 87 -2.21 2.51 12.01
CA TYR A 87 -1.27 3.24 11.16
C TYR A 87 -0.95 2.43 9.90
N ALA A 88 -0.63 3.12 8.81
CA ALA A 88 0.06 2.54 7.68
C ALA A 88 1.33 3.32 7.35
N ALA A 89 2.35 2.63 6.86
CA ALA A 89 3.56 3.25 6.36
C ALA A 89 4.13 2.41 5.23
N GLY A 90 4.85 3.02 4.32
CA GLY A 90 5.60 2.26 3.33
C GLY A 90 6.87 2.96 2.92
N HIS A 91 7.83 2.17 2.45
CA HIS A 91 9.17 2.66 2.15
C HIS A 91 9.27 3.09 0.69
N SER A 92 9.53 4.37 0.45
CA SER A 92 9.58 4.99 -0.88
C SER A 92 8.33 4.70 -1.70
N LEU A 93 8.40 3.80 -2.68
CA LEU A 93 7.24 3.32 -3.45
C LEU A 93 6.14 2.77 -2.53
N GLY A 94 6.50 2.09 -1.45
CA GLY A 94 5.52 1.55 -0.50
C GLY A 94 4.62 2.63 0.11
N GLU A 95 5.03 3.90 0.14
CA GLU A 95 4.16 5.00 0.59
C GLU A 95 2.92 5.14 -0.30
N PHE A 96 3.04 4.90 -1.62
CA PHE A 96 1.90 4.84 -2.53
C PHE A 96 0.99 3.66 -2.22
N SER A 97 1.54 2.50 -1.87
CA SER A 97 0.74 1.35 -1.42
C SER A 97 -0.02 1.70 -0.14
N ALA A 98 0.63 2.34 0.84
CA ALA A 98 0.01 2.78 2.09
C ALA A 98 -1.13 3.77 1.85
N LEU A 99 -0.90 4.79 1.02
CA LEU A 99 -1.90 5.79 0.62
C LEU A 99 -3.06 5.16 -0.15
N THR A 100 -2.78 4.18 -1.02
CA THR A 100 -3.82 3.47 -1.78
C THR A 100 -4.69 2.63 -0.86
N CYS A 101 -4.07 1.88 0.06
CA CYS A 101 -4.80 1.00 0.98
C CYS A 101 -5.58 1.80 2.01
N ALA A 102 -5.12 3.00 2.39
CA ALA A 102 -5.83 3.92 3.28
C ALA A 102 -6.98 4.70 2.61
N GLY A 103 -7.31 4.38 1.35
CA GLY A 103 -8.45 4.94 0.62
C GLY A 103 -8.22 6.33 0.00
N VAL A 104 -7.07 6.96 0.24
CA VAL A 104 -6.83 8.35 -0.20
C VAL A 104 -6.39 8.48 -1.66
N ILE A 105 -5.72 7.47 -2.23
CA ILE A 105 -5.43 7.38 -3.65
C ILE A 105 -6.15 6.16 -4.21
N SER A 106 -6.86 6.32 -5.33
CA SER A 106 -7.48 5.16 -5.99
C SER A 106 -6.42 4.22 -6.55
N TYR A 107 -6.70 2.91 -6.57
CA TYR A 107 -5.75 1.95 -7.14
C TYR A 107 -5.40 2.21 -8.61
N PRO A 108 -6.36 2.54 -9.51
CA PRO A 108 -6.04 2.93 -10.89
C PRO A 108 -5.11 4.15 -10.99
N ASP A 109 -5.34 5.19 -10.17
CA ASP A 109 -4.50 6.38 -10.20
C ASP A 109 -3.14 6.11 -9.59
N ALA A 110 -3.08 5.33 -8.51
CA ALA A 110 -1.82 4.88 -7.93
C ALA A 110 -0.98 4.12 -8.96
N LEU A 111 -1.56 3.21 -9.74
CA LEU A 111 -0.87 2.49 -10.82
C LEU A 111 -0.28 3.44 -11.88
N ARG A 112 -1.08 4.41 -12.34
CA ARG A 112 -0.63 5.43 -13.31
C ARG A 112 0.48 6.29 -12.74
N LEU A 113 0.30 6.79 -11.51
CA LEU A 113 1.27 7.61 -10.80
C LEU A 113 2.59 6.87 -10.60
N VAL A 114 2.58 5.64 -10.09
CA VAL A 114 3.84 4.91 -9.80
C VAL A 114 4.54 4.45 -11.07
N ARG A 115 3.79 4.13 -12.14
CA ARG A 115 4.39 3.88 -13.46
C ARG A 115 5.08 5.14 -13.97
N ARG A 116 4.38 6.28 -13.93
CA ARG A 116 4.90 7.57 -14.39
C ARG A 116 6.09 8.04 -13.56
N ARG A 117 6.01 7.90 -12.22
CA ARG A 117 7.11 8.12 -11.29
C ARG A 117 8.33 7.29 -11.67
N GLY A 118 8.15 6.00 -11.95
CA GLY A 118 9.22 5.11 -12.40
C GLY A 118 9.88 5.54 -13.71
N GLN A 119 9.09 6.01 -14.68
CA GLN A 119 9.60 6.55 -15.95
C GLN A 119 10.39 7.84 -15.75
N LEU A 120 9.82 8.81 -15.02
CA LEU A 120 10.45 10.10 -14.76
C LEU A 120 11.78 9.93 -13.99
N MET A 121 11.82 9.01 -13.02
CA MET A 121 13.04 8.68 -12.29
C MET A 121 14.10 8.02 -13.19
N GLN A 122 13.69 7.24 -14.20
CA GLN A 122 14.62 6.68 -15.19
C GLN A 122 15.13 7.73 -16.19
N GLU A 123 14.25 8.62 -16.66
CA GLU A 123 14.61 9.74 -17.53
C GLU A 123 15.69 10.62 -16.85
N ALA A 124 15.44 11.03 -15.60
CA ALA A 124 16.40 11.85 -14.84
C ALA A 124 17.73 11.13 -14.60
N ALA A 125 17.71 9.81 -14.38
CA ALA A 125 18.93 9.02 -14.23
C ALA A 125 19.75 8.88 -15.52
N ALA A 126 19.12 9.01 -16.69
CA ALA A 126 19.80 9.01 -17.98
C ALA A 126 20.47 10.36 -18.27
N GLU A 127 19.88 11.46 -17.78
CA GLU A 127 20.45 12.81 -17.85
C GLU A 127 21.65 12.96 -16.91
N GLU A 128 21.53 12.46 -15.68
CA GLU A 128 22.55 12.56 -14.63
C GLU A 128 22.88 11.19 -14.03
N ALA A 129 23.94 10.56 -14.56
CA ALA A 129 24.35 9.24 -14.11
C ALA A 129 24.77 9.25 -12.62
N GLY A 130 23.96 8.63 -11.78
CA GLY A 130 24.17 8.53 -10.33
C GLY A 130 24.44 7.11 -9.85
N ALA A 131 24.58 6.99 -8.53
CA ALA A 131 24.65 5.70 -7.85
C ALA A 131 23.93 5.78 -6.50
N MET A 132 23.62 4.60 -5.95
CA MET A 132 23.19 4.45 -4.56
C MET A 132 24.03 3.36 -3.89
N CYS A 133 24.35 3.58 -2.62
CA CYS A 133 25.17 2.66 -1.84
C CYS A 133 24.62 2.50 -0.42
N ALA A 134 24.32 1.27 -0.02
CA ALA A 134 24.02 0.94 1.37
C ALA A 134 25.31 0.93 2.19
N VAL A 135 25.26 1.57 3.35
CA VAL A 135 26.35 1.69 4.32
C VAL A 135 25.89 1.08 5.63
N ILE A 136 26.63 0.09 6.13
CA ILE A 136 26.28 -0.67 7.33
C ILE A 136 27.44 -0.63 8.33
N GLY A 137 27.14 -0.36 9.60
CA GLY A 137 28.14 -0.39 10.67
C GLY A 137 28.97 0.89 10.79
N SER A 138 28.42 2.04 10.41
CA SER A 138 28.98 3.37 10.71
C SER A 138 27.89 4.25 11.33
N SER A 139 28.28 5.24 12.14
CA SER A 139 27.31 6.14 12.77
C SER A 139 26.68 7.09 11.77
N ARG A 140 25.45 7.53 12.04
CA ARG A 140 24.75 8.55 11.24
C ARG A 140 25.61 9.78 11.01
N GLU A 141 26.17 10.32 12.10
CA GLU A 141 26.94 11.55 12.09
C GLU A 141 28.19 11.41 11.23
N ARG A 142 28.83 10.23 11.26
CA ARG A 142 29.99 9.95 10.42
C ARG A 142 29.60 9.88 8.94
N ILE A 143 28.53 9.17 8.61
CA ILE A 143 28.05 9.04 7.22
C ILE A 143 27.66 10.42 6.66
N GLU A 144 26.93 11.22 7.42
CA GLU A 144 26.54 12.59 7.02
C GLU A 144 27.77 13.48 6.82
N ALA A 145 28.74 13.44 7.74
CA ALA A 145 29.98 14.20 7.61
C ALA A 145 30.79 13.79 6.37
N VAL A 146 30.88 12.49 6.07
CA VAL A 146 31.55 12.00 4.85
C VAL A 146 30.80 12.45 3.59
N CYS A 147 29.46 12.44 3.59
CA CYS A 147 28.68 12.95 2.46
C CYS A 147 28.97 14.43 2.19
N VAL A 148 29.05 15.26 3.24
CA VAL A 148 29.41 16.68 3.12
C VAL A 148 30.83 16.86 2.58
N GLN A 149 31.79 16.06 3.07
CA GLN A 149 33.19 16.11 2.61
C GLN A 149 33.31 15.72 1.14
N ALA A 150 32.68 14.61 0.72
CA ALA A 150 32.69 14.12 -0.65
C ALA A 150 31.85 14.99 -1.62
N SER A 151 31.02 15.89 -1.09
CA SER A 151 30.24 16.85 -1.89
C SER A 151 31.01 18.13 -2.26
N ASN A 152 32.33 18.14 -2.17
CA ASN A 152 33.15 19.32 -2.43
C ASN A 152 34.40 19.00 -3.26
N SER A 153 34.33 19.22 -4.58
CA SER A 153 35.51 19.40 -5.45
C SER A 153 35.13 19.80 -6.89
N ASP A 154 34.09 19.21 -7.48
CA ASP A 154 33.78 19.33 -8.92
C ASP A 154 32.27 19.49 -9.21
N GLU A 155 31.51 20.25 -8.41
CA GLU A 155 30.03 20.37 -8.49
C GLU A 155 29.26 19.04 -8.34
N ARG A 156 29.95 17.97 -7.91
CA ARG A 156 29.36 16.68 -7.58
C ARG A 156 28.83 16.69 -6.15
N MET A 157 27.76 15.93 -5.94
CA MET A 157 27.11 15.80 -4.64
C MET A 157 26.79 14.34 -4.30
N VAL A 158 26.81 14.05 -3.01
CA VAL A 158 26.31 12.82 -2.40
C VAL A 158 25.59 13.17 -1.10
N VAL A 159 24.43 12.56 -0.89
CA VAL A 159 23.59 12.78 0.30
C VAL A 159 23.17 11.44 0.89
N VAL A 160 22.77 11.45 2.17
CA VAL A 160 22.01 10.32 2.71
C VAL A 160 20.62 10.33 2.09
N SER A 161 20.25 9.24 1.44
CA SER A 161 18.99 9.05 0.71
C SER A 161 17.98 8.22 1.48
N ASN A 162 18.45 7.34 2.37
CA ASN A 162 17.57 6.53 3.21
C ASN A 162 18.19 6.36 4.61
N TYR A 163 17.42 6.71 5.64
CA TYR A 163 17.69 6.34 7.01
C TYR A 163 16.87 5.09 7.32
N ASN A 164 17.37 3.90 6.93
CA ASN A 164 16.62 2.65 7.06
C ASN A 164 16.58 2.16 8.51
N SER A 165 17.70 2.25 9.21
CA SER A 165 17.78 1.96 10.63
C SER A 165 19.02 2.60 11.26
N SER A 166 19.21 2.45 12.56
CA SER A 166 20.44 2.86 13.26
C SER A 166 21.68 2.11 12.75
N GLU A 167 21.50 0.94 12.12
CA GLU A 167 22.60 0.12 11.60
C GLU A 167 22.82 0.31 10.09
N GLN A 168 21.84 0.82 9.35
CA GLN A 168 21.88 0.88 7.89
C GLN A 168 21.33 2.20 7.35
N LEU A 169 22.18 2.93 6.65
CA LEU A 169 21.81 4.08 5.83
C LEU A 169 22.09 3.76 4.36
N VAL A 170 21.48 4.53 3.45
CA VAL A 170 21.82 4.53 2.03
C VAL A 170 22.25 5.94 1.66
N ILE A 171 23.34 6.05 0.91
CA ILE A 171 23.80 7.29 0.29
C ILE A 171 23.51 7.25 -1.20
N SER A 172 23.21 8.40 -1.79
CA SER A 172 22.99 8.54 -3.23
C SER A 172 23.47 9.88 -3.75
N GLY A 173 23.75 9.94 -5.05
CA GLY A 173 24.21 11.15 -5.71
C GLY A 173 25.00 10.83 -6.97
N HIS A 174 25.87 11.77 -7.35
CA HIS A 174 26.79 11.57 -8.45
C HIS A 174 27.68 10.36 -8.18
N ARG A 175 27.81 9.47 -9.17
CA ARG A 175 28.50 8.18 -9.00
C ARG A 175 29.89 8.30 -8.38
N LEU A 176 30.72 9.24 -8.86
CA LEU A 176 32.07 9.43 -8.33
C LEU A 176 32.08 9.92 -6.87
N ALA A 177 31.13 10.78 -6.48
CA ALA A 177 31.01 11.25 -5.10
C ALA A 177 30.52 10.14 -4.16
N VAL A 178 29.60 9.29 -4.65
CA VAL A 178 29.15 8.09 -3.91
C VAL A 178 30.31 7.10 -3.74
N GLU A 179 31.09 6.85 -4.79
CA GLU A 179 32.27 5.98 -4.74
C GLU A 179 33.36 6.50 -3.79
N GLU A 180 33.59 7.81 -3.76
CA GLU A 180 34.52 8.43 -2.82
C GLU A 180 34.03 8.27 -1.38
N ALA A 181 32.79 8.66 -1.10
CA ALA A 181 32.19 8.50 0.22
C ALA A 181 32.20 7.02 0.69
N ALA A 182 31.87 6.09 -0.21
CA ALA A 182 31.90 4.66 0.05
C ALA A 182 33.32 4.18 0.42
N ARG A 183 34.36 4.59 -0.33
CA ARG A 183 35.76 4.23 0.00
C ARG A 183 36.21 4.76 1.35
N THR A 184 35.85 5.99 1.69
CA THR A 184 36.16 6.57 3.00
C THR A 184 35.47 5.79 4.11
N LEU A 185 34.17 5.50 3.97
CA LEU A 185 33.40 4.76 4.97
C LEU A 185 33.86 3.30 5.11
N GLU A 186 34.26 2.66 4.00
CA GLU A 186 34.84 1.31 4.02
C GLU A 186 36.18 1.28 4.76
N SER A 187 37.03 2.29 4.53
CA SER A 187 38.31 2.44 5.23
C SER A 187 38.13 2.65 6.74
N ASP A 188 37.01 3.27 7.14
CA ASP A 188 36.62 3.44 8.54
C ASP A 188 35.97 2.17 9.16
N GLY A 189 35.84 1.08 8.38
CA GLY A 189 35.33 -0.21 8.85
C GLY A 189 33.85 -0.48 8.54
N ALA A 190 33.16 0.40 7.80
CA ALA A 190 31.80 0.15 7.37
C ALA A 190 31.74 -0.94 6.27
N ARG A 191 30.67 -1.73 6.26
CA ARG A 191 30.33 -2.57 5.10
C ARG A 191 29.58 -1.75 4.06
N ILE A 192 30.03 -1.86 2.82
CA ILE A 192 29.50 -1.13 1.67
C ILE A 192 28.83 -2.10 0.69
N SER A 193 27.66 -1.71 0.16
CA SER A 193 26.98 -2.48 -0.89
C SER A 193 26.32 -1.54 -1.89
N PHE A 194 26.85 -1.49 -3.11
CA PHE A 194 26.25 -0.74 -4.20
C PHE A 194 24.93 -1.39 -4.64
N LEU A 195 23.89 -0.56 -4.73
CA LEU A 195 22.59 -1.01 -5.21
C LEU A 195 22.63 -1.13 -6.73
N LYS A 196 21.90 -2.10 -7.28
CA LYS A 196 21.79 -2.33 -8.73
C LYS A 196 20.85 -1.32 -9.39
N VAL A 197 21.15 -0.04 -9.21
CA VAL A 197 20.43 1.09 -9.82
C VAL A 197 21.45 2.11 -10.30
N SER A 198 21.23 2.66 -11.48
CA SER A 198 22.09 3.69 -12.09
C SER A 198 21.59 5.11 -11.81
N ALA A 199 20.81 5.28 -10.75
CA ALA A 199 20.02 6.47 -10.49
C ALA A 199 20.21 6.96 -9.05
N PRO A 200 20.35 8.28 -8.82
CA PRO A 200 20.55 8.84 -7.49
C PRO A 200 19.22 9.15 -6.80
N PHE A 201 18.38 8.14 -6.56
CA PHE A 201 17.05 8.33 -5.99
C PHE A 201 17.08 8.97 -4.61
N HIS A 202 16.07 9.78 -4.28
CA HIS A 202 15.98 10.48 -3.00
C HIS A 202 17.15 11.45 -2.76
N SER A 203 17.58 12.13 -3.82
CA SER A 203 18.58 13.19 -3.78
C SER A 203 18.14 14.41 -4.61
N PRO A 204 18.76 15.58 -4.40
CA PRO A 204 18.46 16.77 -5.19
C PRO A 204 18.59 16.59 -6.71
N LEU A 205 19.37 15.60 -7.18
CA LEU A 205 19.52 15.27 -8.60
C LEU A 205 18.22 14.75 -9.26
N MET A 206 17.22 14.39 -8.46
CA MET A 206 15.89 14.02 -8.97
C MET A 206 14.94 15.21 -9.16
N HIS A 207 15.43 16.46 -9.10
CA HIS A 207 14.58 17.65 -9.17
C HIS A 207 13.78 17.75 -10.48
N SER A 208 14.36 17.33 -11.62
CA SER A 208 13.67 17.34 -12.92
C SER A 208 12.51 16.36 -12.95
N ALA A 209 12.71 15.15 -12.40
CA ALA A 209 11.66 14.16 -12.21
C ALA A 209 10.58 14.66 -11.23
N ALA A 210 10.98 15.28 -10.12
CA ALA A 210 10.05 15.82 -9.12
C ALA A 210 9.15 16.93 -9.68
N ALA A 211 9.70 17.84 -10.49
CA ALA A 211 8.93 18.91 -11.13
C ALA A 211 7.84 18.34 -12.06
N LYS A 212 8.20 17.41 -12.94
CA LYS A 212 7.25 16.73 -13.84
C LYS A 212 6.23 15.90 -13.05
N PHE A 213 6.67 15.19 -12.01
CA PHE A 213 5.79 14.33 -11.22
C PHE A 213 4.78 15.12 -10.38
N ARG A 214 5.13 16.34 -9.96
CA ARG A 214 4.20 17.25 -9.29
C ARG A 214 2.98 17.56 -10.15
N GLU A 215 3.14 17.68 -11.47
CA GLU A 215 2.03 17.94 -12.41
C GLU A 215 1.06 16.75 -12.43
N GLU A 216 1.59 15.52 -12.48
CA GLU A 216 0.81 14.28 -12.42
C GLU A 216 0.06 14.16 -11.09
N LEU A 217 0.73 14.45 -9.97
CA LEU A 217 0.12 14.46 -8.64
C LEU A 217 -0.98 15.52 -8.52
N ALA A 218 -0.77 16.72 -9.08
CA ALA A 218 -1.75 17.80 -9.02
C ALA A 218 -3.00 17.53 -9.87
N ALA A 219 -2.90 16.66 -10.87
CA ALA A 219 -4.03 16.20 -11.68
C ALA A 219 -4.87 15.11 -11.00
N CYS A 220 -4.35 14.49 -9.92
CA CYS A 220 -5.07 13.48 -9.17
C CYS A 220 -6.05 14.09 -8.17
N THR A 221 -7.09 13.32 -7.88
CA THR A 221 -8.08 13.61 -6.86
C THR A 221 -7.80 12.73 -5.65
N TYR A 222 -7.77 13.33 -4.45
CA TYR A 222 -7.44 12.62 -3.21
C TYR A 222 -8.67 12.50 -2.31
N GLY A 223 -8.93 11.29 -1.82
CA GLY A 223 -10.01 10.98 -0.88
C GLY A 223 -9.68 11.31 0.58
N SER A 224 -10.49 10.84 1.51
CA SER A 224 -10.18 10.88 2.94
C SER A 224 -9.30 9.70 3.36
N PHE A 225 -8.47 9.90 4.38
CA PHE A 225 -7.75 8.80 5.03
C PHE A 225 -8.70 7.96 5.88
N GLU A 226 -8.73 6.65 5.66
CA GLU A 226 -9.40 5.69 6.55
C GLU A 226 -8.60 5.47 7.86
N TRP A 227 -7.27 5.58 7.78
CA TRP A 227 -6.35 5.58 8.93
C TRP A 227 -5.09 6.42 8.64
N PRO A 228 -4.35 6.84 9.68
CA PRO A 228 -3.11 7.62 9.52
C PRO A 228 -2.07 6.90 8.64
N VAL A 229 -1.50 7.64 7.68
CA VAL A 229 -0.34 7.19 6.89
C VAL A 229 0.87 8.04 7.23
N VAL A 230 2.01 7.42 7.51
CA VAL A 230 3.26 8.14 7.86
C VAL A 230 4.06 8.49 6.61
N ALA A 231 4.30 9.79 6.39
CA ALA A 231 5.04 10.29 5.24
C ALA A 231 6.55 10.10 5.41
N ASN A 232 7.24 9.62 4.36
CA ASN A 232 8.68 9.33 4.44
C ASN A 232 9.56 10.57 4.66
N VAL A 233 9.12 11.72 4.16
CA VAL A 233 9.87 12.98 4.20
C VAL A 233 9.94 13.55 5.62
N THR A 234 8.86 13.43 6.37
CA THR A 234 8.70 14.03 7.71
C THR A 234 8.85 13.00 8.84
N GLY A 235 8.66 11.71 8.55
CA GLY A 235 8.55 10.68 9.57
C GLY A 235 7.29 10.83 10.44
N LYS A 236 6.30 11.60 9.98
CA LYS A 236 5.06 11.92 10.71
C LYS A 236 3.82 11.61 9.86
N PRO A 237 2.64 11.39 10.48
CA PRO A 237 1.41 11.18 9.75
C PRO A 237 1.06 12.38 8.85
N TYR A 238 0.46 12.09 7.69
CA TYR A 238 -0.24 13.12 6.91
C TYR A 238 -1.34 13.76 7.76
N GLU A 239 -1.37 15.09 7.82
CA GLU A 239 -2.42 15.84 8.54
C GLU A 239 -3.70 15.95 7.70
N SER A 240 -3.55 16.03 6.38
CA SER A 240 -4.68 16.07 5.44
C SER A 240 -4.27 15.66 4.02
N PRO A 241 -5.23 15.30 3.16
CA PRO A 241 -4.96 14.97 1.75
C PRO A 241 -4.28 16.12 0.98
N ALA A 242 -4.45 17.37 1.42
CA ALA A 242 -3.83 18.54 0.79
C ALA A 242 -2.29 18.53 0.84
N GLN A 243 -1.68 17.77 1.75
CA GLN A 243 -0.22 17.65 1.84
C GLN A 243 0.36 16.66 0.83
N ILE A 244 -0.44 15.74 0.27
CA ILE A 244 0.03 14.61 -0.55
C ILE A 244 0.86 15.06 -1.75
N THR A 245 0.34 15.99 -2.56
CA THR A 245 1.08 16.51 -3.73
C THR A 245 2.43 17.07 -3.30
N SER A 246 2.49 17.86 -2.23
CA SER A 246 3.74 18.49 -1.80
C SER A 246 4.75 17.48 -1.24
N LEU A 247 4.30 16.57 -0.37
CA LEU A 247 5.17 15.60 0.30
C LEU A 247 5.64 14.50 -0.63
N LEU A 248 4.79 13.97 -1.52
CA LEU A 248 5.21 13.00 -2.54
C LEU A 248 6.11 13.64 -3.61
N THR A 249 5.93 14.92 -3.94
CA THR A 249 6.88 15.65 -4.80
C THR A 249 8.25 15.73 -4.12
N GLN A 250 8.27 16.17 -2.86
CA GLN A 250 9.50 16.28 -2.07
C GLN A 250 10.15 14.92 -1.82
N GLN A 251 9.37 13.84 -1.71
CA GLN A 251 9.85 12.48 -1.50
C GLN A 251 10.85 12.04 -2.59
N LEU A 252 10.76 12.54 -3.82
CA LEU A 252 11.71 12.19 -4.88
C LEU A 252 13.11 12.76 -4.63
N THR A 253 13.22 13.89 -3.94
CA THR A 253 14.48 14.63 -3.74
C THR A 253 14.97 14.69 -2.30
N ALA A 254 14.16 14.22 -1.36
CA ALA A 254 14.45 14.18 0.06
C ALA A 254 14.64 12.74 0.57
N PRO A 255 15.39 12.55 1.68
CA PRO A 255 15.63 11.24 2.23
C PRO A 255 14.35 10.55 2.72
N VAL A 256 14.33 9.22 2.60
CA VAL A 256 13.34 8.37 3.29
C VAL A 256 13.75 8.21 4.75
N ARG A 257 12.96 8.79 5.66
CA ARG A 257 13.20 8.75 7.12
C ARG A 257 12.51 7.55 7.77
N TRP A 258 12.89 6.34 7.36
CA TRP A 258 12.24 5.12 7.83
C TRP A 258 12.45 4.88 9.34
N ASP A 259 13.61 5.24 9.86
CA ASP A 259 13.91 5.29 11.28
C ASP A 259 12.89 6.13 12.08
N GLN A 260 12.58 7.33 11.57
CA GLN A 260 11.60 8.23 12.20
C GLN A 260 10.18 7.71 12.03
N THR A 261 9.87 7.11 10.88
CA THR A 261 8.61 6.38 10.69
C THR A 261 8.44 5.30 11.76
N MET A 262 9.48 4.50 12.03
CA MET A 262 9.39 3.47 13.08
C MET A 262 9.28 4.07 14.47
N GLN A 263 9.99 5.16 14.76
CA GLN A 263 9.84 5.88 16.02
C GLN A 263 8.41 6.38 16.23
N GLU A 264 7.79 6.96 15.20
CA GLU A 264 6.39 7.40 15.24
C GLU A 264 5.42 6.25 15.54
N LEU A 265 5.62 5.08 14.94
CA LEU A 265 4.80 3.90 15.24
C LEU A 265 5.00 3.43 16.70
N CYS A 266 6.23 3.40 17.19
CA CYS A 266 6.54 3.06 18.58
C CYS A 266 5.88 4.04 19.56
N ASP A 267 6.03 5.35 19.33
CA ASP A 267 5.44 6.40 20.16
C ASP A 267 3.91 6.37 20.10
N GLY A 268 3.35 6.00 18.93
CA GLY A 268 1.92 5.75 18.73
C GLY A 268 1.38 4.52 19.47
N GLY A 269 2.25 3.71 20.09
CA GLY A 269 1.90 2.51 20.84
C GLY A 269 1.64 1.28 19.96
N VAL A 270 2.14 1.28 18.72
CA VAL A 270 2.13 0.09 17.85
C VAL A 270 3.00 -0.99 18.50
N SER A 271 2.49 -2.22 18.52
CA SER A 271 3.22 -3.39 19.02
C SER A 271 3.23 -4.55 18.03
N ILE A 272 2.40 -4.50 16.98
CA ILE A 272 2.34 -5.48 15.90
C ILE A 272 2.42 -4.73 14.57
N ALA A 273 3.21 -5.24 13.65
CA ALA A 273 3.24 -4.78 12.26
C ALA A 273 3.00 -5.95 11.31
N VAL A 274 2.38 -5.67 10.16
CA VAL A 274 2.21 -6.64 9.07
C VAL A 274 2.86 -6.08 7.81
N GLU A 275 3.90 -6.73 7.31
CA GLU A 275 4.58 -6.34 6.06
C GLU A 275 3.85 -6.99 4.87
N LEU A 276 3.03 -6.19 4.17
CA LEU A 276 2.20 -6.61 3.05
C LEU A 276 2.95 -6.37 1.73
N GLY A 277 3.59 -7.40 1.20
CA GLY A 277 4.28 -7.31 -0.08
C GLY A 277 5.38 -8.36 -0.26
N ALA A 278 6.26 -8.13 -1.23
CA ALA A 278 7.34 -9.06 -1.56
C ALA A 278 8.46 -9.07 -0.50
N LYS A 279 8.95 -10.26 -0.16
CA LYS A 279 10.04 -10.46 0.83
C LYS A 279 9.67 -9.91 2.22
N ARG A 280 10.69 -9.62 3.03
CA ARG A 280 10.60 -9.22 4.44
C ARG A 280 11.62 -8.13 4.79
N VAL A 281 11.79 -7.17 3.88
CA VAL A 281 12.87 -6.17 3.94
C VAL A 281 12.65 -5.22 5.11
N LEU A 282 11.43 -4.73 5.28
CA LEU A 282 11.09 -3.80 6.36
C LEU A 282 11.17 -4.49 7.73
N THR A 283 10.77 -5.75 7.80
CA THR A 283 10.98 -6.62 8.97
C THR A 283 12.47 -6.69 9.35
N GLN A 284 13.40 -6.69 8.39
CA GLN A 284 14.84 -6.64 8.70
C GLN A 284 15.28 -5.27 9.23
N PHE A 285 14.82 -4.18 8.63
CA PHE A 285 15.17 -2.82 9.07
C PHE A 285 14.72 -2.53 10.50
N MET A 286 13.58 -3.10 10.92
CA MET A 286 13.03 -2.89 12.26
C MET A 286 13.82 -3.54 13.40
N LYS A 287 14.62 -4.58 13.12
CA LYS A 287 15.23 -5.43 14.16
C LYS A 287 16.08 -4.68 15.19
N SER A 288 16.79 -3.64 14.75
CA SER A 288 17.67 -2.85 15.60
C SER A 288 16.92 -1.79 16.41
N ASP A 289 15.87 -1.19 15.82
CA ASP A 289 15.32 0.09 16.28
C ASP A 289 13.91 -0.02 16.87
N ALA A 290 13.09 -0.94 16.37
CA ALA A 290 11.68 -1.08 16.74
C ALA A 290 11.42 -2.40 17.49
N LYS A 291 12.23 -2.69 18.52
CA LYS A 291 12.19 -3.97 19.27
C LYS A 291 10.87 -4.23 19.99
N SER A 292 10.08 -3.18 20.24
CA SER A 292 8.73 -3.26 20.81
C SER A 292 7.66 -3.69 19.81
N ILE A 293 7.98 -3.69 18.50
CA ILE A 293 7.06 -4.07 17.43
C ILE A 293 7.45 -5.43 16.87
N VAL A 294 6.55 -6.39 16.95
CA VAL A 294 6.72 -7.68 16.27
C VAL A 294 6.14 -7.55 14.85
N CYS A 295 6.96 -7.77 13.83
CA CYS A 295 6.55 -7.66 12.43
C CYS A 295 6.34 -9.04 11.80
N TYR A 296 5.19 -9.22 11.15
CA TYR A 296 4.81 -10.44 10.43
C TYR A 296 4.81 -10.17 8.92
N PRO A 297 5.66 -10.84 8.12
CA PRO A 297 5.52 -10.78 6.68
C PRO A 297 4.20 -11.41 6.23
N TYR A 298 3.62 -10.89 5.16
CA TYR A 298 2.36 -11.38 4.61
C TYR A 298 2.50 -11.53 3.10
N GLU A 299 3.16 -12.62 2.71
CA GLU A 299 3.28 -13.04 1.32
C GLU A 299 2.82 -14.49 1.15
N LYS A 300 3.16 -15.36 2.11
CA LYS A 300 2.92 -16.80 2.08
C LYS A 300 1.91 -17.25 3.14
N ALA A 301 1.21 -18.35 2.90
CA ALA A 301 0.17 -18.86 3.79
C ALA A 301 0.73 -19.27 5.16
N ALA A 302 1.96 -19.79 5.20
CA ALA A 302 2.61 -20.15 6.45
C ALA A 302 2.87 -18.93 7.36
N GLU A 303 3.05 -17.74 6.79
CA GLU A 303 3.31 -16.50 7.54
C GLU A 303 2.01 -15.93 8.13
N LEU A 304 0.90 -16.10 7.41
CA LEU A 304 -0.45 -15.79 7.87
C LEU A 304 -0.82 -16.58 9.14
N ASP A 305 -0.44 -17.86 9.25
CA ASP A 305 -0.74 -18.65 10.43
C ASP A 305 0.01 -18.15 11.67
N LEU A 306 1.22 -17.61 11.52
CA LEU A 306 1.97 -16.97 12.61
C LEU A 306 1.28 -15.68 13.07
N LEU A 307 0.82 -14.85 12.13
CA LEU A 307 0.08 -13.64 12.45
C LEU A 307 -1.23 -13.99 13.19
N ARG A 308 -1.95 -15.02 12.74
CA ARG A 308 -3.16 -15.49 13.42
C ARG A 308 -2.88 -15.92 14.85
N GLN A 309 -1.77 -16.61 15.11
CA GLN A 309 -1.42 -17.04 16.47
C GLN A 309 -1.09 -15.86 17.40
N GLU A 310 -0.53 -14.77 16.87
CA GLU A 310 -0.18 -13.59 17.67
C GLU A 310 -1.38 -12.70 18.00
N LEU A 311 -2.32 -12.57 17.06
CA LEU A 311 -3.53 -11.80 17.29
C LEU A 311 -4.31 -12.45 18.45
N ALA A 312 -4.72 -11.65 19.44
CA ALA A 312 -5.36 -12.17 20.64
C ALA A 312 -6.62 -12.98 20.27
N PRO A 313 -7.01 -14.02 21.04
CA PRO A 313 -8.23 -14.77 20.78
C PRO A 313 -9.46 -13.87 20.61
N GLU A 314 -9.56 -12.76 21.35
CA GLU A 314 -10.60 -11.75 21.21
C GLU A 314 -10.49 -10.93 19.92
N GLN A 315 -9.28 -10.62 19.43
CA GLN A 315 -9.07 -9.95 18.15
C GLN A 315 -9.27 -10.88 16.97
N LEU A 316 -8.91 -12.16 17.12
CA LEU A 316 -9.24 -13.22 16.17
C LEU A 316 -10.72 -13.56 16.22
N GLU A 317 -11.37 -13.51 17.38
CA GLU A 317 -12.80 -13.75 17.53
C GLU A 317 -13.58 -12.55 17.02
N GLN A 318 -13.10 -11.32 17.24
CA GLN A 318 -13.58 -10.11 16.58
C GLN A 318 -13.32 -10.19 15.07
N ALA A 319 -12.12 -10.54 14.62
CA ALA A 319 -11.80 -10.80 13.21
C ALA A 319 -12.56 -11.99 12.62
N ARG A 320 -12.99 -12.98 13.41
CA ARG A 320 -13.84 -14.13 13.02
C ARG A 320 -15.32 -13.86 13.24
N ARG A 321 -15.71 -12.77 13.90
CA ARG A 321 -17.07 -12.20 14.01
C ARG A 321 -17.30 -11.19 12.89
N LEU A 322 -16.27 -10.41 12.57
CA LEU A 322 -16.05 -9.69 11.33
C LEU A 322 -16.03 -10.72 10.19
N ALA A 323 -15.01 -11.54 10.03
CA ALA A 323 -15.02 -12.66 9.07
C ALA A 323 -16.03 -13.77 9.41
N ALA A 324 -16.88 -13.62 10.43
CA ALA A 324 -18.06 -14.47 10.52
C ALA A 324 -18.79 -14.22 9.22
N ASN A 325 -19.24 -15.30 8.61
CA ASN A 325 -19.94 -15.28 7.36
C ASN A 325 -21.33 -14.66 7.57
N ASN A 326 -21.35 -13.39 7.98
CA ASN A 326 -22.50 -12.58 8.25
C ASN A 326 -22.55 -11.47 7.19
N VAL A 327 -23.76 -11.02 6.91
CA VAL A 327 -24.02 -10.11 5.78
C VAL A 327 -23.33 -8.76 5.97
N VAL A 328 -23.23 -8.24 7.20
CA VAL A 328 -22.70 -6.90 7.50
C VAL A 328 -21.21 -6.81 7.16
N THR A 329 -20.40 -7.75 7.63
CA THR A 329 -18.96 -7.73 7.31
C THR A 329 -18.68 -8.00 5.84
N ARG A 330 -19.45 -8.91 5.23
CA ARG A 330 -19.33 -9.17 3.79
C ARG A 330 -19.68 -7.93 2.97
N CYS A 331 -20.57 -7.07 3.46
CA CYS A 331 -20.82 -5.75 2.88
C CYS A 331 -19.62 -4.81 3.01
N LEU A 332 -18.97 -4.73 4.19
CA LEU A 332 -17.74 -3.93 4.35
C LEU A 332 -16.62 -4.38 3.40
N ALA A 333 -16.38 -5.70 3.34
CA ALA A 333 -15.37 -6.26 2.46
C ALA A 333 -15.69 -6.02 0.98
N ALA A 334 -16.94 -6.25 0.56
CA ALA A 334 -17.36 -6.02 -0.82
C ALA A 334 -17.32 -4.53 -1.18
N ALA A 335 -17.66 -3.62 -0.26
CA ALA A 335 -17.56 -2.19 -0.47
C ALA A 335 -16.11 -1.78 -0.77
N VAL A 336 -15.12 -2.29 -0.04
CA VAL A 336 -13.70 -1.98 -0.27
C VAL A 336 -13.13 -2.65 -1.51
N CYS A 337 -13.45 -3.93 -1.73
CA CYS A 337 -12.86 -4.73 -2.80
C CYS A 337 -13.42 -4.44 -4.20
N THR A 338 -14.61 -3.83 -4.28
CA THR A 338 -15.22 -3.45 -5.55
C THR A 338 -14.59 -2.18 -6.12
N LYS A 339 -14.20 -2.24 -7.40
CA LYS A 339 -13.56 -1.18 -8.17
C LYS A 339 -14.40 0.10 -8.13
N ASN A 340 -13.80 1.20 -7.68
CA ASN A 340 -14.40 2.52 -7.78
C ASN A 340 -14.29 3.05 -9.22
N ARG A 341 -15.40 3.52 -9.79
CA ARG A 341 -15.46 4.17 -11.11
C ARG A 341 -16.03 5.59 -11.02
N ASN A 342 -16.22 6.12 -9.81
CA ASN A 342 -16.64 7.49 -9.55
C ASN A 342 -15.51 8.34 -9.01
N TRP A 343 -15.36 9.53 -9.60
CA TRP A 343 -14.28 10.49 -9.31
C TRP A 343 -14.81 11.81 -8.74
N ASP A 344 -16.13 11.91 -8.53
CA ASP A 344 -16.75 13.04 -7.84
C ASP A 344 -16.60 12.86 -6.33
N LEU A 345 -15.79 13.73 -5.70
CA LEU A 345 -15.49 13.64 -4.27
C LEU A 345 -16.69 13.91 -3.37
N GLU A 346 -17.57 14.83 -3.75
CA GLU A 346 -18.72 15.17 -2.92
C GLU A 346 -19.76 14.04 -2.97
N GLU A 347 -19.99 13.50 -4.17
CA GLU A 347 -20.80 12.30 -4.36
C GLU A 347 -20.19 11.10 -3.63
N TYR A 348 -18.87 10.94 -3.65
CA TYR A 348 -18.18 9.83 -2.98
C TYR A 348 -18.19 9.95 -1.45
N GLU A 349 -18.01 11.15 -0.90
CA GLU A 349 -18.08 11.36 0.56
C GLU A 349 -19.50 11.03 1.07
N GLN A 350 -20.53 11.52 0.39
CA GLN A 350 -21.93 11.31 0.79
C GLN A 350 -22.44 9.90 0.49
N GLY A 351 -22.06 9.34 -0.65
CA GLY A 351 -22.60 8.08 -1.16
C GLY A 351 -21.75 6.85 -0.89
N PHE A 352 -20.47 7.02 -0.51
CA PHE A 352 -19.59 5.93 -0.10
C PHE A 352 -19.12 6.06 1.35
N VAL A 353 -18.42 7.15 1.69
CA VAL A 353 -17.76 7.27 3.01
C VAL A 353 -18.77 7.28 4.16
N ALA A 354 -19.84 8.08 4.05
CA ALA A 354 -20.88 8.14 5.08
C ALA A 354 -21.62 6.79 5.25
N PRO A 355 -22.11 6.11 4.19
CA PRO A 355 -22.66 4.76 4.28
C PRO A 355 -21.69 3.72 4.84
N TYR A 356 -20.42 3.75 4.40
CA TYR A 356 -19.40 2.82 4.90
C TYR A 356 -19.20 2.96 6.41
N LYS A 357 -19.10 4.20 6.92
CA LYS A 357 -19.02 4.49 8.37
C LYS A 357 -20.28 4.05 9.14
N GLN A 358 -21.44 3.96 8.49
CA GLN A 358 -22.65 3.43 9.12
C GLN A 358 -22.58 1.91 9.25
N VAL A 359 -22.21 1.20 8.18
CA VAL A 359 -22.01 -0.26 8.22
C VAL A 359 -20.89 -0.62 9.22
N GLN A 360 -19.84 0.20 9.32
CA GLN A 360 -18.77 0.01 10.30
C GLN A 360 -19.28 0.14 11.74
N ARG A 361 -20.07 1.17 12.04
CA ARG A 361 -20.70 1.34 13.38
C ARG A 361 -21.65 0.20 13.71
N LEU A 362 -22.41 -0.27 12.72
CA LEU A 362 -23.28 -1.43 12.89
C LEU A 362 -22.47 -2.68 13.26
N GLN A 363 -21.34 -2.89 12.59
CA GLN A 363 -20.42 -3.99 12.88
C GLN A 363 -19.79 -3.86 14.28
N GLU A 364 -19.38 -2.66 14.68
CA GLU A 364 -18.85 -2.39 16.03
C GLU A 364 -19.86 -2.77 17.12
N GLN A 365 -21.14 -2.43 16.93
CA GLN A 365 -22.22 -2.82 17.87
C GLN A 365 -22.43 -4.35 17.94
N LEU A 366 -22.34 -5.04 16.80
CA LEU A 366 -22.42 -6.51 16.77
C LEU A 366 -21.22 -7.14 17.47
N ASP A 367 -20.04 -6.56 17.32
CA ASP A 367 -18.82 -7.02 17.99
C ASP A 367 -18.93 -6.86 19.52
N GLU A 368 -19.44 -5.72 19.99
CA GLU A 368 -19.67 -5.43 21.42
C GLU A 368 -20.65 -6.41 22.06
N THR A 369 -21.72 -6.75 21.35
CA THR A 369 -22.79 -7.63 21.87
C THR A 369 -22.49 -9.12 21.67
N GLY A 370 -21.65 -9.47 20.70
CA GLY A 370 -21.39 -10.85 20.27
C GLY A 370 -22.60 -11.54 19.64
N ALA A 371 -23.67 -10.79 19.34
CA ALA A 371 -24.88 -11.33 18.73
C ALA A 371 -24.76 -11.38 17.20
N PRO A 372 -25.40 -12.36 16.53
CA PRO A 372 -25.51 -12.33 15.07
C PRO A 372 -26.38 -11.13 14.62
N PRO A 373 -26.16 -10.57 13.42
CA PRO A 373 -26.99 -9.49 12.92
C PRO A 373 -28.45 -9.94 12.76
N THR A 374 -29.37 -9.08 13.18
CA THR A 374 -30.80 -9.25 12.91
C THR A 374 -31.09 -9.09 11.41
N GLU A 375 -32.23 -9.59 10.93
CA GLU A 375 -32.64 -9.40 9.53
C GLU A 375 -32.70 -7.92 9.13
N ALA A 376 -33.16 -7.04 10.04
CA ALA A 376 -33.19 -5.60 9.82
C ALA A 376 -31.80 -5.01 9.61
N GLN A 377 -30.83 -5.39 10.44
CA GLN A 377 -29.43 -4.94 10.33
C GLN A 377 -28.76 -5.50 9.06
N MET A 378 -29.03 -6.75 8.69
CA MET A 378 -28.55 -7.33 7.43
C MET A 378 -29.12 -6.58 6.21
N ARG A 379 -30.42 -6.23 6.24
CA ARG A 379 -31.08 -5.45 5.19
C ARG A 379 -30.50 -4.05 5.08
N GLU A 380 -30.29 -3.38 6.20
CA GLU A 380 -29.66 -2.06 6.26
C GLU A 380 -28.26 -2.08 5.64
N ALA A 381 -27.42 -3.05 6.01
CA ALA A 381 -26.09 -3.19 5.44
C ALA A 381 -26.10 -3.44 3.91
N LEU A 382 -27.03 -4.28 3.42
CA LEU A 382 -27.18 -4.56 1.99
C LEU A 382 -27.66 -3.34 1.19
N GLU A 383 -28.57 -2.54 1.75
CA GLU A 383 -29.04 -1.31 1.10
C GLU A 383 -27.96 -0.22 1.09
N LEU A 384 -27.23 -0.06 2.19
CA LEU A 384 -26.05 0.81 2.23
C LEU A 384 -24.99 0.33 1.23
N LEU A 385 -24.78 -0.98 1.07
CA LEU A 385 -23.87 -1.52 0.07
C LEU A 385 -24.34 -1.23 -1.37
N LYS A 386 -25.63 -1.39 -1.66
CA LYS A 386 -26.20 -1.02 -2.96
C LYS A 386 -25.96 0.46 -3.26
N GLN A 387 -26.22 1.34 -2.27
CA GLN A 387 -25.91 2.76 -2.39
C GLN A 387 -24.42 2.99 -2.70
N MET A 388 -23.53 2.36 -1.94
CA MET A 388 -22.08 2.44 -2.16
C MET A 388 -21.68 1.97 -3.56
N PHE A 389 -22.29 0.91 -4.09
CA PHE A 389 -22.05 0.42 -5.45
C PHE A 389 -22.58 1.37 -6.53
N ILE A 390 -23.75 1.95 -6.34
CA ILE A 390 -24.30 2.99 -7.23
C ILE A 390 -23.35 4.18 -7.26
N THR A 391 -22.93 4.67 -6.08
CA THR A 391 -21.97 5.77 -5.97
C THR A 391 -20.63 5.42 -6.60
N LYS A 392 -20.14 4.18 -6.46
CA LYS A 392 -18.93 3.70 -7.14
C LYS A 392 -19.10 3.46 -8.65
N ARG A 393 -20.31 3.69 -9.20
CA ARG A 393 -20.67 3.42 -10.60
C ARG A 393 -20.34 1.99 -11.02
N VAL A 394 -20.61 1.04 -10.12
CA VAL A 394 -20.41 -0.38 -10.36
C VAL A 394 -21.47 -0.86 -11.36
N PRO A 395 -21.12 -1.59 -12.44
CA PRO A 395 -22.11 -2.13 -13.37
C PRO A 395 -23.16 -2.98 -12.66
N GLU A 396 -24.45 -2.86 -13.02
CA GLU A 396 -25.56 -3.56 -12.34
C GLU A 396 -25.35 -5.07 -12.22
N GLN A 397 -24.78 -5.69 -13.27
CA GLN A 397 -24.42 -7.10 -13.24
C GLN A 397 -23.40 -7.42 -12.15
N GLU A 398 -22.33 -6.62 -12.03
CA GLU A 398 -21.30 -6.78 -10.99
C GLU A 398 -21.91 -6.54 -9.59
N GLN A 399 -22.80 -5.56 -9.44
CA GLN A 399 -23.52 -5.35 -8.18
C GLN A 399 -24.32 -6.58 -7.78
N ARG A 400 -25.07 -7.16 -8.72
CA ARG A 400 -25.88 -8.36 -8.52
C ARG A 400 -25.00 -9.56 -8.16
N GLU A 401 -23.93 -9.79 -8.90
CA GLU A 401 -22.98 -10.88 -8.63
C GLU A 401 -22.39 -10.77 -7.22
N ARG A 402 -21.95 -9.56 -6.82
CA ARG A 402 -21.44 -9.30 -5.46
C ARG A 402 -22.49 -9.57 -4.39
N LEU A 403 -23.72 -9.06 -4.55
CA LEU A 403 -24.80 -9.29 -3.59
C LEU A 403 -25.16 -10.78 -3.49
N VAL A 404 -25.25 -11.48 -4.62
CA VAL A 404 -25.50 -12.93 -4.67
C VAL A 404 -24.38 -13.70 -3.97
N ASP A 405 -23.13 -13.33 -4.19
CA ASP A 405 -21.99 -13.98 -3.56
C ASP A 405 -21.98 -13.76 -2.05
N ILE A 406 -22.29 -12.55 -1.58
CA ILE A 406 -22.48 -12.27 -0.15
C ILE A 406 -23.54 -13.21 0.41
N LEU A 407 -24.76 -13.19 -0.15
CA LEU A 407 -25.89 -13.97 0.36
C LEU A 407 -25.65 -15.49 0.33
N LYS A 408 -24.96 -15.99 -0.70
CA LYS A 408 -24.55 -17.40 -0.79
C LYS A 408 -23.52 -17.76 0.26
N GLN A 409 -22.49 -16.93 0.43
CA GLN A 409 -21.43 -17.17 1.41
C GLN A 409 -22.00 -17.15 2.83
N THR A 410 -22.95 -16.25 3.12
CA THR A 410 -23.56 -16.12 4.45
C THR A 410 -24.75 -17.04 4.69
N GLY A 411 -25.21 -17.79 3.68
CA GLY A 411 -26.36 -18.70 3.79
C GLY A 411 -27.71 -17.98 3.96
N THR A 412 -27.83 -16.73 3.51
CA THR A 412 -29.00 -15.86 3.73
C THR A 412 -29.83 -15.62 2.46
N THR A 413 -29.56 -16.33 1.36
CA THR A 413 -30.26 -16.16 0.06
C THR A 413 -31.79 -16.20 0.17
N SER A 414 -32.35 -17.09 1.00
CA SER A 414 -33.80 -17.23 1.17
C SER A 414 -34.47 -16.03 1.86
N LEU A 415 -33.71 -15.28 2.67
CA LEU A 415 -34.21 -14.10 3.42
C LEU A 415 -34.29 -12.85 2.53
N PHE A 416 -33.49 -12.79 1.47
CA PHE A 416 -33.30 -11.60 0.65
C PHE A 416 -33.55 -11.86 -0.84
N SER A 417 -34.33 -12.89 -1.17
CA SER A 417 -34.69 -13.23 -2.55
C SER A 417 -35.40 -12.09 -3.29
N SER A 418 -36.23 -11.31 -2.60
CA SER A 418 -36.88 -10.12 -3.16
C SER A 418 -35.90 -9.01 -3.55
N MET A 419 -34.84 -8.80 -2.78
CA MET A 419 -33.80 -7.79 -3.09
C MET A 419 -33.00 -8.13 -4.35
N LEU A 420 -33.05 -9.39 -4.80
CA LEU A 420 -32.44 -9.89 -6.02
C LEU A 420 -33.41 -9.92 -7.21
N ALA A 421 -34.72 -9.75 -6.96
CA ALA A 421 -35.79 -9.88 -7.95
C ALA A 421 -36.25 -8.52 -8.54
N ASP A 422 -35.93 -7.40 -7.88
CA ASP A 422 -36.35 -6.05 -8.28
C ASP A 422 -35.74 -5.52 -9.61
N SER A 423 -35.07 -6.36 -10.41
CA SER A 423 -34.56 -6.00 -11.74
C SER A 423 -35.12 -6.84 -12.90
N GLU A 424 -36.02 -7.81 -12.65
CA GLU A 424 -36.63 -8.62 -13.74
C GLU A 424 -37.84 -7.95 -14.41
N HIS A 425 -38.38 -6.87 -13.83
CA HIS A 425 -39.63 -6.27 -14.32
C HIS A 425 -39.50 -5.20 -15.41
N LEU A 426 -38.29 -4.88 -15.91
CA LEU A 426 -38.13 -3.95 -17.06
C LEU A 426 -37.98 -4.61 -18.43
N HIS A 427 -37.95 -5.95 -18.53
CA HIS A 427 -37.88 -6.66 -19.82
C HIS A 427 -39.15 -7.42 -20.22
N ALA A 428 -40.26 -7.23 -19.52
CA ALA A 428 -41.51 -7.94 -19.79
C ALA A 428 -42.69 -7.02 -20.10
N LEU A 429 -42.50 -5.93 -20.84
CA LEU A 429 -43.60 -5.20 -21.49
C LEU A 429 -43.13 -4.53 -22.79
N GLU A 430 -42.97 -5.32 -23.86
CA GLU A 430 -43.44 -4.92 -25.19
C GLU A 430 -43.90 -6.18 -25.95
N PRO A 431 -45.23 -6.36 -26.10
CA PRO A 431 -45.79 -7.09 -27.22
C PRO A 431 -46.49 -6.09 -28.14
N CYS A 432 -45.93 -5.83 -29.32
CA CYS A 432 -46.69 -5.74 -30.56
C CYS A 432 -45.79 -5.88 -31.79
#